data_AF-A0A946VDK8-F1
#
_entry.id   AF-A0A946VDK8-F1
#
_cell.length_a   1.000
_cell.length_b   1.000
_cell.length_c   1.000
_cell.angle_alpha   90.00
_cell.angle_beta   90.00
_cell.angle_gamma   90.00
#
_symmetry.space_group_name_H-M   'P 1'
#
loop_
_entity.id
_entity.type
_entity.pdbx_description
1 polymer ?
#
loop_
_entity_poly.entity_id
_entity_poly.type
_entity_poly.pdbx_seq_one_letter_code
_entity_poly.pdbx_strand_id
1 'polypeptide(L)'
;QGCDLLKVLQDSAKLKCNDKEYILSLRSSVGDILLQAEYEKSLENRVTITLSKSEVADYVKEKQRLVSEIGFLPLIEDEQIVGFTLSKIQPDTKAASLGLYNGDVIKAVNDVPASDPNFLQTVQELSVVPEVTIQVDRNGQMMAYTYVLE
;
A
#
# COMPACT_ATOMS: atom_id res chain seq x y z
N GLN A 1 2.15 -30.31 28.30
CA GLN A 1 1.63 -30.09 26.94
C GLN A 1 2.80 -29.65 26.08
N GLY A 2 2.97 -30.25 24.90
CA GLY A 2 4.11 -30.01 24.03
C GLY A 2 3.65 -29.81 22.59
N CYS A 3 4.55 -29.30 21.75
CA CYS A 3 4.32 -29.11 20.33
C CYS A 3 5.32 -29.97 19.56
N ASP A 4 4.82 -30.68 18.54
CA ASP A 4 5.65 -31.42 17.59
C ASP A 4 5.99 -30.53 16.40
N LEU A 5 7.27 -30.50 16.02
CA LEU A 5 7.71 -29.82 14.82
C LEU A 5 7.40 -30.68 13.59
N LEU A 6 6.42 -30.25 12.80
CA LEU A 6 5.98 -30.98 11.60
C LEU A 6 6.86 -30.66 10.38
N LYS A 7 7.24 -29.39 10.21
CA LYS A 7 8.04 -28.95 9.05
C LYS A 7 8.82 -27.69 9.36
N VAL A 8 10.05 -27.61 8.86
CA VAL A 8 10.84 -26.36 8.83
C VAL A 8 10.87 -25.86 7.39
N LEU A 9 10.55 -24.59 7.21
CA LEU A 9 10.63 -23.84 5.95
C LEU A 9 11.72 -22.78 6.09
N GLN A 10 11.97 -22.03 5.01
CA GLN A 10 13.03 -21.02 4.97
C GLN A 10 12.82 -19.92 6.03
N ASP A 11 11.57 -19.57 6.32
CA ASP A 11 11.20 -18.42 7.13
C ASP A 11 10.17 -18.73 8.23
N SER A 12 9.83 -20.01 8.37
CA SER A 12 8.74 -20.44 9.23
C SER A 12 8.86 -21.91 9.62
N ALA A 13 8.15 -22.30 10.68
CA ALA A 13 8.07 -23.65 11.18
C ALA A 13 6.61 -24.04 11.42
N LYS A 14 6.19 -25.16 10.86
CA LYS A 14 4.87 -25.75 11.12
C LYS A 14 4.96 -26.63 12.36
N LEU A 15 4.13 -26.32 13.35
CA LEU A 15 4.05 -26.99 14.64
C LEU A 15 2.67 -27.63 14.79
N LYS A 16 2.59 -28.77 15.47
CA LYS A 16 1.33 -29.33 15.96
C LYS A 16 1.36 -29.29 17.48
N CYS A 17 0.55 -28.44 18.08
CA CYS A 17 0.39 -28.40 19.53
C CYS A 17 -0.97 -28.98 19.88
N ASN A 18 -0.98 -30.12 20.57
CA ASN A 18 -2.18 -30.95 20.75
C ASN A 18 -2.77 -31.33 19.36
N ASP A 19 -4.05 -31.07 19.08
CA ASP A 19 -4.67 -31.33 17.76
C ASP A 19 -4.79 -30.11 16.85
N LYS A 20 -4.11 -29.02 17.20
CA LYS A 20 -4.10 -27.79 16.38
C LYS A 20 -2.74 -27.58 15.74
N GLU A 21 -2.77 -27.21 14.46
CA GLU A 21 -1.58 -26.80 13.73
C GLU A 21 -1.35 -25.29 13.90
N TYR A 22 -0.08 -24.93 14.11
CA TYR A 22 0.40 -23.56 14.25
C TYR A 22 1.54 -23.34 13.27
N ILE A 23 1.68 -22.12 12.77
CA ILE A 23 2.85 -21.70 11.98
C ILE A 23 3.57 -20.65 12.81
N LEU A 24 4.81 -20.95 13.19
CA LEU A 24 5.72 -20.01 13.83
C LEU A 24 6.57 -19.37 12.74
N SER A 25 6.31 -18.09 12.44
CA SER A 25 7.05 -17.34 11.42
C SER A 25 8.15 -16.48 12.06
N LEU A 26 9.26 -16.29 11.36
CA LEU A 26 10.30 -15.35 11.77
C LEU A 26 9.74 -13.93 11.81
N ARG A 27 10.17 -13.10 12.77
CA ARG A 27 9.64 -11.74 12.95
C ARG A 27 9.69 -10.89 11.67
N SER A 28 10.74 -11.00 10.86
CA SER A 28 10.84 -10.32 9.57
C SER A 28 9.71 -10.73 8.62
N SER A 29 9.43 -12.03 8.56
CA SER A 29 8.42 -12.61 7.67
C SER A 29 7.00 -12.47 8.23
N VAL A 30 6.84 -12.30 9.54
CA VAL A 30 5.56 -11.90 10.15
C VAL A 30 5.15 -10.53 9.62
N GLY A 31 6.11 -9.60 9.45
CA GLY A 31 5.85 -8.31 8.81
C GLY A 31 5.27 -8.48 7.41
N ASP A 32 5.92 -9.28 6.57
CA ASP A 32 5.47 -9.56 5.20
C ASP A 32 4.11 -10.26 5.16
N ILE A 33 3.86 -11.23 6.05
CA ILE A 33 2.58 -11.94 6.16
C ILE A 33 1.45 -11.00 6.60
N LEU A 34 1.71 -10.14 7.59
CA LEU A 34 0.74 -9.15 8.05
C LEU A 34 0.45 -8.13 6.93
N LEU A 35 1.49 -7.64 6.24
CA LEU A 35 1.35 -6.78 5.07
C LEU A 35 0.52 -7.46 3.97
N GLN A 36 0.73 -8.74 3.70
CA GLN A 36 0.01 -9.48 2.67
C GLN A 36 -1.47 -9.73 3.04
N ALA A 37 -1.76 -10.07 4.31
CA ALA A 37 -3.12 -10.22 4.78
C ALA A 37 -3.88 -8.88 4.83
N GLU A 38 -3.19 -7.79 5.20
CA GLU A 38 -3.74 -6.43 5.17
C GLU A 38 -3.97 -5.94 3.73
N TYR A 39 -3.07 -6.29 2.81
CA TYR A 39 -3.20 -6.06 1.38
C TYR A 39 -4.46 -6.74 0.82
N GLU A 40 -4.63 -8.05 1.06
CA GLU A 40 -5.80 -8.80 0.59
C GLU A 40 -7.11 -8.25 1.15
N LYS A 41 -7.12 -7.91 2.45
CA LYS A 41 -8.28 -7.29 3.11
C LYS A 41 -8.61 -5.91 2.54
N SER A 42 -7.61 -5.13 2.12
CA SER A 42 -7.84 -3.84 1.48
C SER A 42 -8.52 -3.98 0.12
N LEU A 43 -8.27 -5.08 -0.59
CA LEU A 43 -8.93 -5.38 -1.88
C LEU A 43 -10.41 -5.77 -1.72
N GLU A 44 -10.86 -6.13 -0.52
CA GLU A 44 -12.28 -6.29 -0.21
C GLU A 44 -12.99 -4.92 -0.19
N ASN A 45 -12.29 -3.87 0.26
CA ASN A 45 -12.75 -2.48 0.27
C ASN A 45 -12.21 -1.68 -0.92
N ARG A 46 -12.08 -2.32 -2.09
CA ARG A 46 -11.54 -1.66 -3.28
C ARG A 46 -12.50 -0.62 -3.85
N VAL A 47 -11.95 0.51 -4.27
CA VAL A 47 -12.63 1.51 -5.09
C VAL A 47 -11.91 1.58 -6.44
N THR A 48 -12.65 1.35 -7.53
CA THR A 48 -12.10 1.45 -8.89
C THR A 48 -12.49 2.78 -9.51
N ILE A 49 -11.51 3.50 -10.05
CA ILE A 49 -11.66 4.80 -10.71
C ILE A 49 -11.11 4.65 -12.12
N THR A 50 -11.95 4.88 -13.14
CA THR A 50 -11.53 4.86 -14.54
C THR A 50 -11.10 6.27 -14.95
N LEU A 51 -9.92 6.39 -15.55
CA LEU A 51 -9.36 7.63 -16.05
C LEU A 51 -9.17 7.54 -17.57
N SER A 52 -9.64 8.54 -18.31
CA SER A 52 -9.37 8.64 -19.74
C SER A 52 -7.90 8.99 -20.02
N LYS A 53 -7.38 8.55 -21.16
CA LYS A 53 -6.06 8.98 -21.69
C LYS A 53 -5.86 10.50 -21.67
N SER A 54 -6.90 11.29 -21.95
CA SER A 54 -6.82 12.76 -21.88
C SER A 54 -6.63 13.26 -20.45
N GLU A 55 -7.36 12.70 -19.49
CA GLU A 55 -7.19 13.07 -18.08
C GLU A 55 -5.78 12.74 -17.62
N VAL A 56 -5.28 11.57 -17.97
CA VAL A 56 -3.96 11.09 -17.55
C VAL A 56 -2.84 11.84 -18.23
N ALA A 57 -2.99 12.19 -19.51
CA ALA A 57 -2.06 13.09 -20.18
C ALA A 57 -1.99 14.46 -19.48
N ASP A 58 -3.13 15.00 -19.04
CA ASP A 58 -3.13 16.24 -18.25
C ASP A 58 -2.48 16.05 -16.88
N TYR A 59 -2.74 14.94 -16.18
CA TYR A 59 -2.10 14.60 -14.90
C TYR A 59 -0.57 14.50 -15.06
N VAL A 60 -0.09 13.87 -16.12
CA VAL A 60 1.35 13.71 -16.39
C VAL A 60 1.99 15.04 -16.80
N LYS A 61 1.30 15.83 -17.62
CA LYS A 61 1.76 17.17 -18.04
C LYS A 61 1.85 18.13 -16.85
N GLU A 62 0.97 17.95 -15.87
CA GLU A 62 0.95 18.70 -14.62
C GLU A 62 1.58 17.91 -13.45
N LYS A 63 2.36 16.85 -13.70
CA LYS A 63 2.93 15.96 -12.67
C LYS A 63 3.66 16.72 -11.56
N GLN A 64 4.45 17.73 -11.93
CA GLN A 64 5.15 18.59 -10.96
C GLN A 64 4.18 19.40 -10.09
N ARG A 65 3.04 19.80 -10.66
CA ARG A 65 2.00 20.55 -9.95
C ARG A 65 1.19 19.66 -9.02
N LEU A 66 0.81 18.45 -9.44
CA LEU A 66 0.12 17.48 -8.59
C LEU A 66 0.95 17.07 -7.37
N VAL A 67 2.24 16.79 -7.58
CA VAL A 67 3.16 16.51 -6.47
C VAL A 67 3.32 17.74 -5.56
N SER A 68 3.16 18.96 -6.07
CA SER A 68 3.17 20.18 -5.25
C SER A 68 1.84 20.47 -4.53
N GLU A 69 0.73 19.94 -5.05
CA GLU A 69 -0.63 20.10 -4.50
C GLU A 69 -0.95 19.05 -3.43
N ILE A 70 -0.19 17.95 -3.38
CA ILE A 70 -0.28 16.92 -2.35
C ILE A 70 0.97 16.96 -1.48
N GLY A 71 0.81 17.23 -0.20
CA GLY A 71 1.89 17.09 0.78
C GLY A 71 2.06 15.63 1.19
N PHE A 72 3.21 15.05 0.88
CA PHE A 72 3.61 13.72 1.36
C PHE A 72 4.50 13.85 2.58
N LEU A 73 4.03 13.41 3.74
CA LEU A 73 4.80 13.39 4.98
C LEU A 73 5.20 11.95 5.29
N PRO A 74 6.51 11.65 5.45
CA PRO A 74 6.93 10.30 5.79
C PRO A 74 6.43 9.93 7.20
N LEU A 75 5.84 8.75 7.32
CA LEU A 75 5.53 8.13 8.61
C LEU A 75 6.68 7.20 8.98
N ILE A 76 7.30 7.47 10.13
CA ILE A 76 8.48 6.75 10.60
C ILE A 76 8.13 5.99 11.88
N GLU A 77 8.38 4.68 11.87
CA GLU A 77 8.27 3.80 13.04
C GLU A 77 9.57 3.00 13.14
N ASP A 78 10.14 2.89 14.35
CA ASP A 78 11.41 2.17 14.59
C ASP A 78 12.53 2.53 13.59
N GLU A 79 12.68 3.84 13.31
CA GLU A 79 13.68 4.40 12.37
C GLU A 79 13.49 4.01 10.90
N GLN A 80 12.37 3.36 10.56
CA GLN A 80 12.02 2.96 9.21
C GLN A 80 10.81 3.74 8.69
N ILE A 81 10.82 4.08 7.40
CA ILE A 81 9.63 4.61 6.75
C ILE A 81 8.62 3.46 6.63
N VAL A 82 7.42 3.65 7.15
CA VAL A 82 6.34 2.66 7.10
C VAL A 82 5.13 3.14 6.31
N GLY A 83 5.18 4.37 5.79
CA GLY A 83 4.09 4.97 5.03
C GLY A 83 4.33 6.43 4.69
N PHE A 84 3.40 7.00 3.92
CA PHE A 84 3.36 8.42 3.61
C PHE A 84 1.98 9.00 3.88
N THR A 85 1.88 9.90 4.85
CA THR A 85 0.63 10.61 5.14
C THR A 85 0.38 11.66 4.08
N LEU A 86 -0.81 11.59 3.48
CA LEU A 86 -1.33 12.58 2.56
C LEU A 86 -1.85 13.78 3.33
N SER A 87 -1.40 14.96 2.93
CA SER A 87 -1.76 16.23 3.52
C SER A 87 -1.92 17.28 2.42
N LYS A 88 -2.48 18.43 2.77
CA LYS A 88 -2.65 19.59 1.87
C LYS A 88 -3.42 19.31 0.57
N ILE A 89 -4.16 18.21 0.46
CA ILE A 89 -5.08 17.98 -0.66
C ILE A 89 -6.14 19.08 -0.60
N GLN A 90 -6.06 20.04 -1.53
CA GLN A 90 -7.00 21.15 -1.57
C GLN A 90 -8.32 20.69 -2.18
N PRO A 91 -9.47 21.13 -1.61
CA PRO A 91 -10.76 21.00 -2.28
C PRO A 91 -10.67 21.55 -3.71
N ASP A 92 -11.39 20.93 -4.65
CA ASP A 92 -11.45 21.33 -6.05
C ASP A 92 -10.18 21.13 -6.89
N THR A 93 -9.19 20.38 -6.36
CA THR A 93 -8.04 19.92 -7.15
C THR A 93 -8.33 18.59 -7.84
N LYS A 94 -7.62 18.36 -8.94
CA LYS A 94 -7.58 17.05 -9.60
C LYS A 94 -7.16 15.94 -8.61
N ALA A 95 -6.25 16.21 -7.68
CA ALA A 95 -5.87 15.29 -6.62
C ALA A 95 -7.07 14.86 -5.73
N ALA A 96 -7.96 15.78 -5.37
CA ALA A 96 -9.16 15.48 -4.59
C ALA A 96 -10.16 14.58 -5.36
N SER A 97 -10.18 14.67 -6.69
CA SER A 97 -11.04 13.83 -7.54
C SER A 97 -10.63 12.35 -7.58
N LEU A 98 -9.42 12.02 -7.11
CA LEU A 98 -8.92 10.65 -7.05
C LEU A 98 -9.47 9.84 -5.86
N GLY A 99 -10.33 10.44 -5.01
CA GLY A 99 -10.91 9.73 -3.86
C GLY A 99 -9.94 9.52 -2.69
N LEU A 100 -8.78 10.17 -2.73
CA LEU A 100 -7.82 10.29 -1.64
C LEU A 100 -8.14 11.52 -0.78
N TYR A 101 -7.90 11.42 0.52
CA TYR A 101 -8.22 12.46 1.49
C TYR A 101 -7.02 12.83 2.35
N ASN A 102 -7.05 14.04 2.92
CA ASN A 102 -6.10 14.43 3.96
C ASN A 102 -6.20 13.46 5.14
N GLY A 103 -5.06 12.98 5.61
CA GLY A 103 -4.96 12.00 6.69
C GLY A 103 -4.84 10.55 6.23
N ASP A 104 -5.06 10.26 4.93
CA ASP A 104 -4.75 8.94 4.39
C ASP A 104 -3.26 8.64 4.54
N VAL A 105 -2.91 7.42 4.93
CA VAL A 105 -1.53 6.96 4.97
C VAL A 105 -1.33 5.97 3.84
N ILE A 106 -0.55 6.32 2.82
CA ILE A 106 -0.17 5.36 1.78
C ILE A 106 0.73 4.29 2.40
N LYS A 107 0.31 3.03 2.26
CA LYS A 107 1.01 1.85 2.75
C LYS A 107 1.67 1.06 1.61
N ALA A 108 1.10 1.09 0.41
CA ALA A 108 1.68 0.44 -0.76
C ALA A 108 1.17 1.06 -2.08
N VAL A 109 1.94 0.86 -3.15
CA VAL A 109 1.59 1.23 -4.52
C VAL A 109 2.02 0.08 -5.44
N ASN A 110 1.10 -0.43 -6.27
CA ASN A 110 1.35 -1.55 -7.19
C ASN A 110 2.13 -2.70 -6.52
N ASP A 111 1.64 -3.12 -5.35
CA ASP A 111 2.20 -4.19 -4.52
C ASP A 111 3.58 -3.90 -3.91
N VAL A 112 4.15 -2.71 -4.16
CA VAL A 112 5.39 -2.24 -3.54
C VAL A 112 5.06 -1.53 -2.23
N PRO A 113 5.47 -2.07 -1.06
CA PRO A 113 5.23 -1.45 0.23
C PRO A 113 5.98 -0.11 0.37
N ALA A 114 5.43 0.81 1.14
CA ALA A 114 6.06 2.10 1.45
C ALA A 114 7.38 1.97 2.22
N SER A 115 7.60 0.83 2.87
CA SER A 115 8.85 0.46 3.54
C SER A 115 9.94 -0.06 2.60
N ASP A 116 9.60 -0.35 1.34
CA ASP A 116 10.59 -0.78 0.36
C ASP A 116 11.53 0.39 0.01
N PRO A 117 12.86 0.21 0.02
CA PRO A 117 13.81 1.25 -0.39
C PRO A 117 13.56 1.81 -1.80
N ASN A 118 12.96 1.02 -2.69
CA ASN A 118 12.66 1.38 -4.07
C ASN A 118 11.27 2.02 -4.23
N PHE A 119 10.48 2.16 -3.15
CA PHE A 119 9.12 2.68 -3.22
C PHE A 119 9.02 4.01 -3.97
N LEU A 120 9.90 4.97 -3.66
CA LEU A 120 9.89 6.28 -4.33
C LEU A 120 10.19 6.18 -5.83
N GLN A 121 11.02 5.21 -6.24
CA GLN A 121 11.28 4.96 -7.65
C GLN A 121 10.05 4.37 -8.33
N THR A 122 9.40 3.38 -7.71
CA THR A 122 8.13 2.81 -8.20
C THR A 122 7.07 3.89 -8.42
N VAL A 123 6.91 4.81 -7.46
CA VAL A 123 5.96 5.93 -7.56
C VAL A 123 6.29 6.86 -8.74
N GLN A 124 7.57 7.09 -9.03
CA GLN A 124 7.98 7.92 -10.18
C GLN A 124 7.64 7.27 -11.53
N GLU A 125 7.63 5.95 -11.60
CA GLU A 125 7.39 5.16 -12.81
C GLU A 125 5.90 4.92 -13.11
N LEU A 126 4.98 5.26 -12.20
CA LEU A 126 3.53 5.04 -12.39
C LEU A 126 2.92 5.68 -13.64
N SER A 127 3.53 6.75 -14.15
CA SER A 127 3.06 7.44 -15.36
C SER A 127 3.11 6.60 -16.64
N VAL A 128 3.65 5.37 -16.61
CA VAL A 128 3.77 4.48 -17.78
C VAL A 128 2.94 3.19 -17.69
N VAL A 129 2.20 2.95 -16.60
CA VAL A 129 1.45 1.69 -16.41
C VAL A 129 -0.06 1.87 -16.66
N PRO A 130 -0.75 0.90 -17.28
CA PRO A 130 -2.17 0.97 -17.62
C PRO A 130 -3.10 0.92 -16.40
N GLU A 131 -2.60 0.48 -15.26
CA GLU A 131 -3.35 0.36 -14.02
C GLU A 131 -2.43 0.73 -12.85
N VAL A 132 -2.97 1.48 -11.89
CA VAL A 132 -2.29 1.85 -10.64
C VAL A 132 -3.18 1.47 -9.48
N THR A 133 -2.68 0.65 -8.55
CA THR A 133 -3.36 0.37 -7.28
C THR A 133 -2.60 1.03 -6.13
N ILE A 134 -3.29 1.85 -5.34
CA ILE A 134 -2.77 2.52 -4.15
C ILE A 134 -3.50 1.97 -2.93
N GLN A 135 -2.75 1.49 -1.95
CA GLN A 135 -3.30 1.08 -0.66
C GLN A 135 -3.07 2.15 0.38
N VAL A 136 -4.14 2.48 1.09
CA VAL A 136 -4.11 3.47 2.15
C VAL A 136 -4.70 2.91 3.43
N ASP A 137 -4.12 3.28 4.55
CA ASP A 137 -4.81 3.25 5.84
C ASP A 137 -5.57 4.57 6.01
N ARG A 138 -6.90 4.48 6.09
CA ARG A 138 -7.77 5.59 6.45
C ARG A 138 -8.38 5.31 7.81
N ASN A 139 -7.90 6.01 8.84
CA ASN A 139 -8.40 5.94 10.21
C ASN A 139 -8.39 4.51 10.80
N GLY A 140 -7.36 3.72 10.52
CA GLY A 140 -7.22 2.33 10.96
C GLY A 140 -7.90 1.31 10.04
N GLN A 141 -8.48 1.76 8.92
CA GLN A 141 -9.12 0.90 7.93
C GLN A 141 -8.33 0.90 6.62
N MET A 142 -7.84 -0.28 6.25
CA MET A 142 -7.18 -0.49 4.96
C MET A 142 -8.18 -0.39 3.79
N MET A 143 -7.83 0.43 2.81
CA MET A 143 -8.57 0.66 1.57
C MET A 143 -7.65 0.53 0.37
N ALA A 144 -8.17 0.00 -0.74
CA ALA A 144 -7.46 -0.02 -2.02
C ALA A 144 -8.15 0.89 -3.04
N TYR A 145 -7.37 1.70 -3.74
CA TYR A 145 -7.82 2.55 -4.83
C TYR A 145 -7.13 2.09 -6.11
N THR A 146 -7.91 1.57 -7.06
CA THR A 146 -7.40 1.11 -8.36
C THR A 146 -7.81 2.09 -9.45
N TYR A 147 -6.83 2.67 -10.13
CA TYR A 147 -6.99 3.60 -11.23
C TYR A 147 -6.68 2.90 -12.55
N VAL A 148 -7.67 2.80 -13.44
CA VAL A 148 -7.52 2.12 -14.74
C VAL A 148 -7.46 3.18 -15.84
N LEU A 149 -6.45 3.09 -16.72
CA LEU A 149 -6.27 3.97 -17.86
C LEU A 149 -7.00 3.41 -19.09
N GLU A 150 -7.97 4.16 -19.63
CA GLU A 150 -8.70 3.80 -20.86
C GLU A 150 -8.39 4.72 -22.06
#